data_AF-A0A9P4GD88-F1
#
_entry.id   AF-A0A9P4GD88-F1
#
_cell.length_a   1.000
_cell.length_b   1.000
_cell.length_c   1.000
_cell.angle_alpha   90.00
_cell.angle_beta   90.00
_cell.angle_gamma   90.00
#
_symmetry.space_group_name_H-M   'P 1'
#
loop_
_entity.id
_entity.type
_entity.pdbx_description
1 polymer ?
#
loop_
_entity_poly.entity_id
_entity_poly.type
_entity_poly.pdbx_seq_one_letter_code
_entity_poly.pdbx_strand_id
1 'polypeptide(L)'
;MFGPTFIFAASSIFALSFAAPLRLDVVPPNDLVGRDTYVMLGGDGSMNAGWPSRSDWMSFEKAWDANLKTIQQSCENQGWGKNNNEVETRAIKASIEEESGTSGIPEELILAVMMQESRGCVRAPTTHYDFDNPGLMQSAGKASCNTDGNLISPCPVNKIRAMIHDGTAGEGLRTTLKNSLTFFDPTGAADDSKWYKVARRYNAGEVLMDEKNLGIGPTKCYASDIANRLVQPFGDSTCNTDVIATLTSAQGRISSSGNTN
;
A
#
# COMPACT_ATOMS: atom_id res chain seq x y z
N MET A 1 -11.92 -58.40 -56.38
CA MET A 1 -10.73 -59.26 -56.18
C MET A 1 -10.18 -58.89 -54.82
N PHE A 2 -10.68 -59.49 -53.73
CA PHE A 2 -10.28 -60.79 -53.17
C PHE A 2 -8.79 -60.86 -52.80
N GLY A 3 -8.52 -60.73 -51.49
CA GLY A 3 -7.32 -61.30 -50.85
C GLY A 3 -7.44 -62.82 -50.69
N PRO A 4 -6.37 -63.50 -50.25
CA PRO A 4 -6.27 -64.04 -48.87
C PRO A 4 -4.84 -63.84 -48.31
N THR A 5 -4.35 -64.26 -47.14
CA THR A 5 -4.82 -64.68 -45.79
C THR A 5 -3.55 -65.17 -45.06
N PHE A 6 -3.26 -64.57 -43.91
CA PHE A 6 -2.67 -65.07 -42.65
C PHE A 6 -1.78 -66.33 -42.57
N ILE A 7 -0.67 -66.22 -41.81
CA ILE A 7 -0.28 -67.20 -40.78
C ILE A 7 0.07 -66.47 -39.47
N PHE A 8 -0.47 -67.02 -38.38
CA PHE A 8 -0.30 -66.66 -36.97
C PHE A 8 1.02 -67.16 -36.38
N ALA A 9 1.59 -66.40 -35.44
CA ALA A 9 2.30 -66.98 -34.30
C ALA A 9 2.05 -66.11 -33.06
N ALA A 10 1.39 -66.73 -32.07
CA ALA A 10 1.12 -66.19 -30.75
C ALA A 10 2.35 -66.32 -29.85
N SER A 11 2.52 -65.40 -28.89
CA SER A 11 3.12 -65.69 -27.57
C SER A 11 2.85 -64.53 -26.58
N SER A 12 1.80 -64.73 -25.79
CA SER A 12 1.75 -64.60 -24.33
C SER A 12 2.36 -63.38 -23.61
N ILE A 13 1.45 -62.50 -23.19
CA ILE A 13 1.24 -61.94 -21.83
C ILE A 13 2.41 -62.10 -20.84
N PHE A 14 3.01 -60.95 -20.48
CA PHE A 14 3.31 -60.62 -19.09
C PHE A 14 2.88 -59.17 -18.83
N ALA A 15 1.87 -59.03 -17.97
CA ALA A 15 1.53 -57.76 -17.36
C ALA A 15 2.60 -57.41 -16.32
N LEU A 16 3.23 -56.25 -16.46
CA LEU A 16 3.85 -55.53 -15.35
C LEU A 16 3.27 -54.12 -15.36
N SER A 17 2.09 -54.02 -14.76
CA SER A 17 1.61 -52.77 -14.20
C SER A 17 2.60 -52.33 -13.12
N PHE A 18 3.56 -51.50 -13.50
CA PHE A 18 4.26 -50.70 -12.51
C PHE A 18 3.29 -49.62 -12.04
N ALA A 19 2.51 -49.96 -11.01
CA ALA A 19 2.01 -48.98 -10.07
C ALA A 19 3.24 -48.34 -9.44
N ALA A 20 3.72 -47.25 -10.05
CA ALA A 20 4.58 -46.34 -9.32
C ALA A 20 3.78 -45.90 -8.08
N PRO A 21 4.30 -46.07 -6.86
CA PRO A 21 3.66 -45.42 -5.74
C PRO A 21 3.68 -43.93 -6.07
N LEU A 22 2.50 -43.34 -6.24
CA LEU A 22 2.34 -41.92 -6.01
C LEU A 22 2.79 -41.72 -4.57
N ARG A 23 4.04 -41.27 -4.42
CA ARG A 23 4.41 -40.51 -3.24
C ARG A 23 3.55 -39.26 -3.35
N LEU A 24 2.36 -39.32 -2.75
CA LEU A 24 1.83 -38.17 -2.08
C LEU A 24 2.92 -37.83 -1.07
N ASP A 25 3.82 -36.95 -1.47
CA ASP A 25 4.57 -36.18 -0.51
C ASP A 25 3.50 -35.50 0.33
N VAL A 26 3.21 -36.11 1.48
CA VAL A 26 2.55 -35.43 2.57
C VAL A 26 3.54 -34.34 2.93
N VAL A 27 3.36 -33.19 2.29
CA VAL A 27 4.06 -31.97 2.63
C VAL A 27 3.80 -31.81 4.13
N PRO A 28 4.83 -31.88 4.99
CA PRO A 28 4.65 -31.55 6.39
C PRO A 28 4.02 -30.15 6.44
N PRO A 29 3.11 -29.85 7.38
CA PRO A 29 2.33 -28.61 7.35
C PRO A 29 3.15 -27.30 7.52
N ASN A 30 4.46 -27.32 7.31
CA ASN A 30 5.39 -26.22 7.51
C ASN A 30 6.12 -25.72 6.25
N ASP A 31 5.72 -26.11 5.03
CA ASP A 31 6.29 -25.54 3.79
C ASP A 31 5.29 -24.65 3.02
N LEU A 32 4.42 -23.95 3.75
CA LEU A 32 3.98 -22.63 3.31
C LEU A 32 5.11 -21.64 3.63
N VAL A 33 6.05 -21.51 2.68
CA VAL A 33 6.93 -20.35 2.57
C VAL A 33 6.09 -19.12 2.89
N GLY A 34 6.43 -18.44 4.00
CA GLY A 34 5.67 -17.33 4.53
C GLY A 34 5.40 -16.32 3.43
N ARG A 35 4.15 -16.24 2.96
CA ARG A 35 3.69 -15.03 2.31
C ARG A 35 3.87 -13.94 3.35
N ASP A 36 4.44 -12.82 2.93
CA ASP A 36 4.36 -11.52 3.59
C ASP A 36 2.88 -11.26 3.91
N THR A 37 2.42 -11.77 5.06
CA THR A 37 1.01 -11.82 5.37
C THR A 37 0.61 -10.43 5.80
N TYR A 38 -0.39 -9.89 5.11
CA TYR A 38 -1.13 -8.74 5.60
C TYR A 38 -1.54 -8.98 7.06
N VAL A 39 -1.22 -8.02 7.93
CA VAL A 39 -1.66 -8.03 9.33
C VAL A 39 -2.84 -7.08 9.44
N MET A 40 -3.98 -7.59 9.90
CA MET A 40 -5.15 -6.73 10.13
C MET A 40 -4.99 -6.04 11.48
N LEU A 41 -4.73 -4.74 11.46
CA LEU A 41 -4.40 -3.94 12.63
C LEU A 41 -5.65 -3.17 13.09
N GLY A 42 -6.31 -3.68 14.13
CA GLY A 42 -7.40 -2.98 14.82
C GLY A 42 -6.92 -2.25 16.07
N GLY A 43 -7.84 -1.60 16.78
CA GLY A 43 -7.53 -0.85 18.00
C GLY A 43 -6.94 0.54 17.71
N ASP A 44 -6.27 1.11 18.71
CA ASP A 44 -5.95 2.54 18.81
C ASP A 44 -4.65 2.98 18.13
N GLY A 45 -3.98 2.09 17.41
CA GLY A 45 -2.67 2.37 16.82
C GLY A 45 -1.50 2.13 17.77
N SER A 46 -1.74 1.72 19.03
CA SER A 46 -0.65 1.53 19.99
C SER A 46 0.15 0.26 19.73
N MET A 47 1.41 0.29 20.11
CA MET A 47 2.31 -0.88 20.05
C MET A 47 1.80 -2.02 20.95
N ASN A 48 1.12 -1.69 22.05
CA ASN A 48 0.45 -2.69 22.90
C ASN A 48 -0.68 -3.42 22.17
N ALA A 49 -1.37 -2.74 21.25
CA ALA A 49 -2.35 -3.34 20.35
C ALA A 49 -1.70 -4.07 19.16
N GLY A 50 -0.36 -4.16 19.10
CA GLY A 50 0.38 -4.89 18.06
C GLY A 50 0.70 -4.07 16.80
N TRP A 51 0.52 -2.75 16.84
CA TRP A 51 0.95 -1.87 15.76
C TRP A 51 2.48 -1.70 15.75
N PRO A 52 3.10 -1.48 14.57
CA PRO A 52 4.54 -1.30 14.50
C PRO A 52 4.96 0.02 15.15
N SER A 53 6.17 0.07 15.69
CA SER A 53 6.85 1.32 15.99
C SER A 53 7.53 1.88 14.74
N ARG A 54 8.02 3.12 14.78
CA ARG A 54 8.79 3.71 13.68
C ARG A 54 10.10 2.95 13.42
N SER A 55 10.67 2.32 14.45
CA SER A 55 11.86 1.46 14.27
C SER A 55 11.59 0.18 13.47
N ASP A 56 10.33 -0.23 13.33
CA ASP A 56 9.94 -1.38 12.51
C ASP A 56 9.74 -1.01 11.03
N TRP A 57 9.71 0.29 10.70
CA TRP A 57 9.46 0.74 9.34
C TRP A 57 10.67 0.44 8.44
N MET A 58 10.38 0.10 7.19
CA MET A 58 11.37 0.08 6.13
C MET A 58 11.93 1.49 5.96
N SER A 59 13.24 1.60 5.76
CA SER A 59 13.84 2.85 5.27
C SER A 59 13.15 3.31 3.99
N PHE A 60 13.06 4.63 3.78
CA PHE A 60 12.52 5.22 2.56
C PHE A 60 13.06 4.60 1.27
N GLU A 61 14.37 4.39 1.14
CA GLU A 61 14.96 3.81 -0.08
C GLU A 61 14.44 2.40 -0.38
N LYS A 62 14.41 1.51 0.63
CA LYS A 62 13.85 0.16 0.50
C LYS A 62 12.36 0.22 0.11
N ALA A 63 11.58 1.10 0.74
CA ALA A 63 10.17 1.27 0.42
C ALA A 63 9.97 1.85 -0.99
N TRP A 64 10.80 2.81 -1.40
CA TRP A 64 10.78 3.41 -2.72
C TRP A 64 11.08 2.39 -3.81
N ASP A 65 12.16 1.63 -3.66
CA ASP A 65 12.57 0.59 -4.62
C ASP A 65 11.49 -0.49 -4.77
N ALA A 66 10.88 -0.91 -3.65
CA ALA A 66 9.77 -1.87 -3.67
C ALA A 66 8.54 -1.36 -4.44
N ASN A 67 8.32 -0.04 -4.48
CA ASN A 67 7.18 0.58 -5.13
C ASN A 67 7.49 1.19 -6.51
N LEU A 68 8.78 1.30 -6.90
CA LEU A 68 9.22 2.04 -8.08
C LEU A 68 8.52 1.58 -9.35
N LYS A 69 8.43 0.27 -9.57
CA LYS A 69 7.74 -0.29 -10.74
C LYS A 69 6.26 0.11 -10.77
N THR A 70 5.59 0.05 -9.61
CA THR A 70 4.20 0.47 -9.47
C THR A 70 4.05 1.96 -9.76
N ILE A 71 4.92 2.81 -9.22
CA ILE A 71 4.92 4.26 -9.47
C ILE A 71 5.10 4.55 -10.96
N GLN A 72 6.00 3.85 -11.64
CA GLN A 72 6.24 4.05 -13.07
C GLN A 72 5.04 3.63 -13.93
N GLN A 73 4.31 2.58 -13.53
CA GLN A 73 3.28 1.93 -14.35
C GLN A 73 1.84 2.26 -13.92
N SER A 74 1.65 3.01 -12.84
CA SER A 74 0.35 3.17 -12.19
C SER A 74 -0.68 3.87 -13.07
N CYS A 75 -0.29 4.88 -13.85
CA CYS A 75 -1.27 5.64 -14.63
C CYS A 75 -1.95 4.79 -15.72
N GLU A 76 -1.19 3.99 -16.46
CA GLU A 76 -1.78 3.12 -17.49
C GLU A 76 -2.50 1.93 -16.84
N ASN A 77 -1.93 1.34 -15.78
CA ASN A 77 -2.56 0.24 -15.06
C ASN A 77 -3.94 0.62 -14.49
N GLN A 78 -4.13 1.90 -14.13
CA GLN A 78 -5.40 2.43 -13.62
C GLN A 78 -6.30 3.04 -14.70
N GLY A 79 -5.83 3.15 -15.94
CA GLY A 79 -6.55 3.85 -17.01
C GLY A 79 -6.62 5.37 -16.84
N TRP A 80 -5.69 5.98 -16.11
CA TRP A 80 -5.65 7.42 -15.82
C TRP A 80 -4.76 8.22 -16.78
N GLY A 81 -4.30 7.59 -17.85
CA GLY A 81 -3.48 8.22 -18.89
C GLY A 81 -2.07 7.64 -18.95
N LYS A 82 -1.16 8.35 -19.63
CA LYS A 82 0.21 7.88 -19.87
C LYS A 82 0.97 7.68 -18.57
N ASN A 83 1.78 6.63 -18.53
CA ASN A 83 2.69 6.32 -17.43
C ASN A 83 3.68 7.44 -17.11
N ASN A 84 4.16 7.43 -15.86
CA ASN A 84 5.17 8.38 -15.41
C ASN A 84 6.48 8.15 -16.17
N ASN A 85 7.07 9.21 -16.71
CA ASN A 85 8.42 9.16 -17.25
C ASN A 85 9.47 9.37 -16.15
N GLU A 86 10.75 9.19 -16.49
CA GLU A 86 11.86 9.30 -15.54
C GLU A 86 11.98 10.67 -14.86
N VAL A 87 11.59 11.76 -15.53
CA VAL A 87 11.59 13.11 -14.94
C VAL A 87 10.48 13.23 -13.90
N GLU A 88 9.29 12.72 -14.19
CA GLU A 88 8.15 12.72 -13.27
C GLU A 88 8.44 11.83 -12.06
N THR A 89 8.96 10.61 -12.27
CA THR A 89 9.34 9.69 -11.18
C THR A 89 10.40 10.30 -10.27
N ARG A 90 11.44 10.94 -10.82
CA ARG A 90 12.44 11.64 -10.00
C ARG A 90 11.86 12.84 -9.26
N ALA A 91 10.96 13.58 -9.90
CA ALA A 91 10.29 14.72 -9.27
C ALA A 91 9.42 14.28 -8.09
N ILE A 92 8.74 13.13 -8.18
CA ILE A 92 8.00 12.56 -7.05
C ILE A 92 8.96 12.27 -5.89
N LYS A 93 10.04 11.52 -6.11
CA LYS A 93 11.01 11.16 -5.07
C LYS A 93 11.57 12.41 -4.37
N ALA A 94 12.09 13.35 -5.17
CA ALA A 94 12.67 14.58 -4.67
C ALA A 94 11.67 15.45 -3.90
N SER A 95 10.39 15.47 -4.33
CA SER A 95 9.35 16.22 -3.61
C SER A 95 9.04 15.60 -2.25
N ILE A 96 9.06 14.26 -2.14
CA ILE A 96 8.87 13.57 -0.85
C ILE A 96 10.02 13.89 0.12
N GLU A 97 11.26 13.79 -0.36
CA GLU A 97 12.47 14.10 0.43
C GLU A 97 12.46 15.58 0.89
N GLU A 98 12.14 16.51 -0.01
CA GLU A 98 12.06 17.95 0.26
C GLU A 98 10.96 18.29 1.29
N GLU A 99 9.76 17.73 1.11
CA GLU A 99 8.65 17.95 2.03
C GLU A 99 8.91 17.29 3.39
N SER A 100 9.54 16.12 3.44
CA SER A 100 9.91 15.50 4.71
C SER A 100 10.85 16.39 5.53
N GLY A 101 11.91 16.91 4.89
CA GLY A 101 12.90 17.76 5.52
C GLY A 101 12.35 19.09 6.05
N THR A 102 11.27 19.61 5.48
CA THR A 102 10.68 20.91 5.84
C THR A 102 9.45 20.80 6.74
N SER A 103 8.67 19.72 6.63
CA SER A 103 7.43 19.53 7.38
C SER A 103 7.61 18.79 8.70
N GLY A 104 8.67 17.99 8.83
CA GLY A 104 8.85 17.05 9.94
C GLY A 104 8.02 15.76 9.81
N ILE A 105 7.30 15.58 8.69
CA ILE A 105 6.62 14.33 8.37
C ILE A 105 7.63 13.33 7.79
N PRO A 106 7.69 12.08 8.28
CA PRO A 106 8.59 11.06 7.72
C PRO A 106 8.31 10.79 6.23
N GLU A 107 9.37 10.74 5.42
CA GLU A 107 9.30 10.39 4.00
C GLU A 107 8.65 9.02 3.76
N GLU A 108 8.84 8.05 4.66
CA GLU A 108 8.16 6.75 4.62
C GLU A 108 6.64 6.89 4.68
N LEU A 109 6.14 7.80 5.54
CA LEU A 109 4.71 8.03 5.71
C LEU A 109 4.13 8.78 4.50
N ILE A 110 4.84 9.79 3.97
CA ILE A 110 4.43 10.51 2.76
C ILE A 110 4.32 9.52 1.59
N LEU A 111 5.33 8.65 1.42
CA LEU A 111 5.31 7.60 0.39
C LEU A 111 4.14 6.63 0.61
N ALA A 112 3.95 6.11 1.83
CA ALA A 112 2.87 5.16 2.14
C ALA A 112 1.48 5.75 1.82
N VAL A 113 1.25 7.01 2.19
CA VAL A 113 0.01 7.74 1.89
C VAL A 113 -0.14 7.94 0.39
N MET A 114 0.86 8.46 -0.32
CA MET A 114 0.80 8.61 -1.78
C MET A 114 0.49 7.28 -2.49
N MET A 115 1.11 6.18 -2.04
CA MET A 115 0.88 4.86 -2.61
C MET A 115 -0.54 4.36 -2.34
N GLN A 116 -1.11 4.66 -1.18
CA GLN A 116 -2.51 4.35 -0.86
C GLN A 116 -3.49 5.15 -1.74
N GLU A 117 -3.20 6.43 -1.96
CA GLU A 117 -4.11 7.36 -2.64
C GLU A 117 -4.08 7.21 -4.17
N SER A 118 -2.89 7.12 -4.77
CA SER A 118 -2.74 7.17 -6.23
C SER A 118 -1.83 6.11 -6.83
N ARG A 119 -1.20 5.26 -6.00
CA ARG A 119 -0.11 4.36 -6.41
C ARG A 119 1.04 5.11 -7.12
N GLY A 120 1.17 6.42 -6.89
CA GLY A 120 2.16 7.31 -7.50
C GLY A 120 1.80 7.85 -8.88
N CYS A 121 0.58 7.70 -9.38
CA CYS A 121 0.22 8.26 -10.68
C CYS A 121 0.03 9.78 -10.62
N VAL A 122 0.85 10.55 -11.35
CA VAL A 122 0.74 12.02 -11.39
C VAL A 122 -0.55 12.52 -12.05
N ARG A 123 -1.29 11.62 -12.72
CA ARG A 123 -2.55 11.89 -13.43
C ARG A 123 -3.76 11.28 -12.72
N ALA A 124 -3.63 10.91 -11.44
CA ALA A 124 -4.75 10.43 -10.66
C ALA A 124 -5.94 11.39 -10.77
N PRO A 125 -7.16 10.90 -11.06
CA PRO A 125 -8.33 11.74 -11.19
C PRO A 125 -8.63 12.41 -9.85
N THR A 126 -9.32 13.55 -9.91
CA THR A 126 -9.90 14.15 -8.72
C THR A 126 -11.03 13.26 -8.23
N THR A 127 -10.99 12.87 -6.95
CA THR A 127 -12.15 12.25 -6.30
C THR A 127 -13.06 13.32 -5.71
N HIS A 128 -14.38 13.10 -5.79
CA HIS A 128 -15.40 14.04 -5.33
C HIS A 128 -16.18 13.42 -4.18
N TYR A 129 -16.01 13.95 -2.98
CA TYR A 129 -16.82 13.61 -1.80
C TYR A 129 -17.46 14.89 -1.27
N ASP A 130 -17.10 15.31 -0.05
CA ASP A 130 -17.53 16.61 0.49
C ASP A 130 -16.81 17.80 -0.18
N PHE A 131 -15.69 17.54 -0.84
CA PHE A 131 -14.84 18.47 -1.58
C PHE A 131 -13.99 17.68 -2.59
N ASP A 132 -13.31 18.42 -3.47
CA ASP A 132 -12.42 17.88 -4.49
C ASP A 132 -11.09 17.47 -3.88
N ASN A 133 -10.65 16.25 -4.20
CA ASN A 133 -9.41 15.66 -3.73
C ASN A 133 -8.47 15.34 -4.91
N PRO A 134 -7.74 16.31 -5.47
CA PRO A 134 -6.89 16.08 -6.63
C PRO A 134 -5.53 15.45 -6.31
N GLY A 135 -4.90 14.92 -7.36
CA GLY A 135 -3.46 14.72 -7.44
C GLY A 135 -2.92 13.49 -6.71
N LEU A 136 -1.60 13.44 -6.56
CA LEU A 136 -0.84 12.28 -6.06
C LEU A 136 -1.25 11.82 -4.66
N MET A 137 -1.63 12.74 -3.79
CA MET A 137 -2.03 12.44 -2.41
C MET A 137 -3.54 12.58 -2.18
N GLN A 138 -4.34 12.79 -3.23
CA GLN A 138 -5.80 12.98 -3.13
C GLN A 138 -6.18 13.92 -1.97
N SER A 139 -5.49 15.05 -1.91
CA SER A 139 -5.54 15.98 -0.78
C SER A 139 -6.62 17.03 -0.97
N ALA A 140 -6.95 17.80 0.07
CA ALA A 140 -7.85 18.96 -0.02
C ALA A 140 -7.30 20.16 -0.83
N GLY A 141 -6.14 20.01 -1.47
CA GLY A 141 -5.49 21.04 -2.27
C GLY A 141 -6.08 21.21 -3.67
N LYS A 142 -5.31 21.84 -4.56
CA LYS A 142 -5.74 22.17 -5.93
C LYS A 142 -4.79 21.66 -7.01
N ALA A 143 -3.60 21.24 -6.65
CA ALA A 143 -2.62 20.79 -7.62
C ALA A 143 -3.09 19.49 -8.30
N SER A 144 -3.10 19.50 -9.63
CA SER A 144 -3.44 18.35 -10.45
C SER A 144 -2.81 18.43 -11.84
N CYS A 145 -2.53 17.27 -12.41
CA CYS A 145 -2.25 17.06 -13.84
C CYS A 145 -3.40 16.29 -14.54
N ASN A 146 -4.55 16.20 -13.89
CA ASN A 146 -5.81 15.67 -14.39
C ASN A 146 -6.97 16.53 -13.85
N THR A 147 -6.95 17.83 -14.12
CA THR A 147 -8.03 18.74 -13.70
C THR A 147 -9.22 18.54 -14.62
N ASP A 148 -10.34 18.07 -14.07
CA ASP A 148 -11.60 17.85 -14.80
C ASP A 148 -11.44 16.96 -16.05
N GLY A 149 -10.60 15.92 -15.98
CA GLY A 149 -10.31 15.03 -17.11
C GLY A 149 -9.28 15.57 -18.12
N ASN A 150 -8.80 16.80 -17.95
CA ASN A 150 -7.79 17.39 -18.82
C ASN A 150 -6.39 16.93 -18.41
N LEU A 151 -5.95 15.83 -19.03
CA LEU A 151 -4.67 15.20 -18.76
C LEU A 151 -3.49 16.05 -19.26
N ILE A 152 -2.50 16.24 -18.39
CA ILE A 152 -1.22 16.88 -18.73
C ILE A 152 -0.13 15.80 -18.86
N SER A 153 0.54 15.74 -20.02
CA SER A 153 1.67 14.84 -20.24
C SER A 153 2.77 15.47 -21.10
N PRO A 154 4.02 15.60 -20.59
CA PRO A 154 4.44 15.29 -19.22
C PRO A 154 3.83 16.26 -18.18
N CYS A 155 3.59 15.78 -16.97
CA CYS A 155 3.18 16.56 -15.82
C CYS A 155 4.35 17.44 -15.35
N PRO A 156 4.18 18.77 -15.28
CA PRO A 156 5.23 19.68 -14.84
C PRO A 156 5.74 19.38 -13.43
N VAL A 157 7.07 19.47 -13.24
CA VAL A 157 7.72 19.21 -11.94
C VAL A 157 7.15 20.06 -10.81
N ASN A 158 6.85 21.34 -11.07
CA ASN A 158 6.25 22.22 -10.07
C ASN A 158 4.82 21.79 -9.67
N LYS A 159 4.05 21.19 -10.59
CA LYS A 159 2.74 20.59 -10.26
C LYS A 159 2.91 19.33 -9.43
N ILE A 160 3.92 18.50 -9.72
CA ILE A 160 4.24 17.31 -8.92
C ILE A 160 4.60 17.69 -7.49
N ARG A 161 5.50 18.67 -7.31
CA ARG A 161 5.83 19.21 -6.00
C ARG A 161 4.60 19.73 -5.27
N ALA A 162 3.78 20.54 -5.94
CA ALA A 162 2.56 21.07 -5.36
C ALA A 162 1.57 19.97 -4.92
N MET A 163 1.45 18.86 -5.66
CA MET A 163 0.59 17.73 -5.26
C MET A 163 1.06 17.03 -3.98
N ILE A 164 2.38 16.90 -3.78
CA ILE A 164 2.94 16.33 -2.54
C ILE A 164 2.84 17.35 -1.39
N HIS A 165 3.11 18.63 -1.68
CA HIS A 165 2.99 19.71 -0.72
C HIS A 165 1.57 19.86 -0.19
N ASP A 166 0.56 19.90 -1.07
CA ASP A 166 -0.85 20.04 -0.71
C ASP A 166 -1.29 18.93 0.27
N GLY A 167 -0.87 17.67 0.05
CA GLY A 167 -1.17 16.57 0.98
C GLY A 167 -0.35 16.60 2.26
N THR A 168 0.91 17.04 2.20
CA THR A 168 1.82 16.97 3.34
C THR A 168 1.67 18.16 4.28
N ALA A 169 1.77 19.38 3.76
CA ALA A 169 1.97 20.58 4.55
C ALA A 169 1.21 21.83 4.05
N GLY A 170 0.38 21.72 3.00
CA GLY A 170 -0.34 22.84 2.41
C GLY A 170 -1.13 23.68 3.40
N GLU A 171 -1.02 25.00 3.29
CA GLU A 171 -1.65 25.94 4.22
C GLU A 171 -3.13 26.18 3.90
N GLY A 172 -3.94 26.41 4.95
CA GLY A 172 -5.37 26.71 4.80
C GLY A 172 -6.21 25.53 4.30
N LEU A 173 -5.62 24.35 4.17
CA LEU A 173 -6.31 23.12 3.79
C LEU A 173 -6.93 22.45 5.01
N ARG A 174 -8.08 21.80 4.80
CA ARG A 174 -8.87 21.17 5.88
C ARG A 174 -8.06 20.11 6.63
N THR A 175 -7.40 19.23 5.88
CA THR A 175 -6.56 18.17 6.43
C THR A 175 -5.29 18.01 5.60
N THR A 176 -4.16 17.96 6.28
CA THR A 176 -2.84 17.59 5.76
C THR A 176 -2.17 16.65 6.75
N LEU A 177 -1.09 15.97 6.35
CA LEU A 177 -0.32 15.15 7.29
C LEU A 177 0.25 16.01 8.44
N LYS A 178 0.75 17.21 8.12
CA LYS A 178 1.31 18.15 9.10
C LYS A 178 0.27 18.66 10.08
N ASN A 179 -0.89 19.12 9.62
CA ASN A 179 -1.91 19.61 10.55
C ASN A 179 -2.50 18.50 11.43
N SER A 180 -2.54 17.26 10.90
CA SER A 180 -2.94 16.08 11.66
C SER A 180 -1.89 15.73 12.71
N LEU A 181 -0.60 15.82 12.39
CA LEU A 181 0.46 15.60 13.36
C LEU A 181 0.39 16.62 14.49
N THR A 182 0.21 17.91 14.17
CA THR A 182 0.04 18.97 15.18
C THR A 182 -1.14 18.69 16.12
N PHE A 183 -2.22 18.07 15.62
CA PHE A 183 -3.37 17.70 16.43
C PHE A 183 -3.05 16.59 17.45
N PHE A 184 -2.35 15.52 17.03
CA PHE A 184 -2.04 14.38 17.91
C PHE A 184 -0.77 14.55 18.75
N ASP A 185 0.13 15.41 18.32
CA ASP A 185 1.42 15.62 18.97
C ASP A 185 1.80 17.11 19.07
N PRO A 186 0.96 17.95 19.71
CA PRO A 186 1.20 19.39 19.79
C PRO A 186 2.47 19.76 20.58
N THR A 187 3.05 18.81 21.33
CA THR A 187 4.24 19.02 22.17
C THR A 187 5.47 18.24 21.70
N GLY A 188 5.35 17.38 20.68
CA GLY A 188 6.42 16.50 20.21
C GLY A 188 6.72 15.32 21.13
N ALA A 189 5.85 15.01 22.09
CA ALA A 189 6.04 13.99 23.12
C ALA A 189 5.15 12.74 22.95
N ALA A 190 4.26 12.71 21.95
CA ALA A 190 3.42 11.54 21.70
C ALA A 190 4.24 10.35 21.18
N ASP A 191 3.79 9.14 21.48
CA ASP A 191 4.39 7.90 20.97
C ASP A 191 4.10 7.69 19.48
N ASP A 192 4.62 6.60 18.91
CA ASP A 192 4.46 6.29 17.48
C ASP A 192 3.02 5.98 17.05
N SER A 193 2.08 5.76 17.98
CA SER A 193 0.65 5.60 17.62
C SER A 193 0.11 6.84 16.90
N LYS A 194 0.72 8.01 17.13
CA LYS A 194 0.37 9.26 16.45
C LYS A 194 0.41 9.14 14.93
N TRP A 195 1.33 8.37 14.35
CA TRP A 195 1.47 8.28 12.90
C TRP A 195 0.27 7.57 12.25
N TYR A 196 -0.26 6.54 12.91
CA TYR A 196 -1.45 5.83 12.43
C TYR A 196 -2.72 6.63 12.66
N LYS A 197 -2.79 7.39 13.76
CA LYS A 197 -3.84 8.37 14.01
C LYS A 197 -3.82 9.51 12.98
N VAL A 198 -2.63 10.00 12.63
CA VAL A 198 -2.41 10.97 11.54
C VAL A 198 -2.94 10.44 10.22
N ALA A 199 -2.55 9.22 9.83
CA ALA A 199 -3.06 8.58 8.62
C ALA A 199 -4.58 8.40 8.65
N ARG A 200 -5.15 8.06 9.81
CA ARG A 200 -6.60 7.96 9.97
C ARG A 200 -7.29 9.31 9.77
N ARG A 201 -6.81 10.35 10.45
CA ARG A 201 -7.36 11.70 10.34
C ARG A 201 -7.21 12.25 8.93
N TYR A 202 -6.10 11.97 8.23
CA TYR A 202 -5.89 12.34 6.83
C TYR A 202 -7.04 11.85 5.95
N ASN A 203 -7.40 10.58 6.06
CA ASN A 203 -8.44 9.95 5.25
C ASN A 203 -9.87 10.25 5.73
N ALA A 204 -10.13 10.21 7.03
CA ALA A 204 -11.48 10.34 7.59
C ALA A 204 -11.90 11.79 7.85
N GLY A 205 -10.94 12.71 7.95
CA GLY A 205 -11.16 14.02 8.54
C GLY A 205 -11.42 13.94 10.05
N GLU A 206 -11.66 15.10 10.66
CA GLU A 206 -11.81 15.26 12.11
C GLU A 206 -13.09 14.62 12.67
N VAL A 207 -14.18 14.67 11.93
CA VAL A 207 -15.51 14.32 12.46
C VAL A 207 -15.74 12.81 12.52
N LEU A 208 -15.08 12.06 11.62
CA LEU A 208 -15.37 10.64 11.40
C LEU A 208 -14.28 9.72 11.97
N MET A 209 -13.31 10.26 12.70
CA MET A 209 -12.25 9.47 13.32
C MET A 209 -12.67 8.96 14.71
N ASP A 210 -12.35 7.70 14.98
CA ASP A 210 -12.41 7.09 16.31
C ASP A 210 -10.97 6.78 16.75
N GLU A 211 -10.52 7.40 17.84
CA GLU A 211 -9.17 7.19 18.36
C GLU A 211 -8.98 5.87 19.11
N LYS A 212 -10.08 5.20 19.49
CA LYS A 212 -10.06 3.91 20.20
C LYS A 212 -10.01 2.73 19.25
N ASN A 213 -10.50 2.90 18.02
CA ASN A 213 -10.32 1.92 16.96
C ASN A 213 -10.16 2.59 15.59
N LEU A 214 -8.94 2.57 15.06
CA LEU A 214 -8.60 3.11 13.75
C LEU A 214 -9.20 2.31 12.57
N GLY A 215 -9.85 1.18 12.86
CA GLY A 215 -10.70 0.41 11.95
C GLY A 215 -12.11 1.00 11.74
N ILE A 216 -12.45 2.08 12.42
CA ILE A 216 -13.75 2.78 12.32
C ILE A 216 -13.60 4.05 11.47
N GLY A 217 -14.62 4.34 10.67
CA GLY A 217 -14.67 5.50 9.77
C GLY A 217 -14.78 5.11 8.28
N PRO A 218 -14.64 6.10 7.36
CA PRO A 218 -14.56 5.82 5.93
C PRO A 218 -13.30 5.02 5.61
N THR A 219 -13.38 4.14 4.60
CA THR A 219 -12.29 3.23 4.21
C THR A 219 -11.64 2.57 5.43
N LYS A 220 -12.42 1.78 6.17
CA LYS A 220 -12.06 1.18 7.48
C LYS A 220 -10.63 0.65 7.60
N CYS A 221 -10.11 0.06 6.53
CA CYS A 221 -8.80 -0.59 6.51
C CYS A 221 -7.60 0.35 6.37
N TYR A 222 -7.83 1.63 6.09
CA TYR A 222 -6.79 2.52 5.60
C TYR A 222 -5.63 2.71 6.59
N ALA A 223 -5.88 2.88 7.90
CA ALA A 223 -4.77 2.97 8.85
C ALA A 223 -3.95 1.66 8.93
N SER A 224 -4.64 0.51 8.88
CA SER A 224 -4.00 -0.81 8.84
C SER A 224 -3.20 -1.01 7.55
N ASP A 225 -3.72 -0.58 6.40
CA ASP A 225 -3.02 -0.64 5.12
C ASP A 225 -1.76 0.23 5.11
N ILE A 226 -1.84 1.44 5.67
CA ILE A 226 -0.67 2.32 5.82
C ILE A 226 0.39 1.67 6.70
N ALA A 227 0.01 1.09 7.84
CA ALA A 227 0.96 0.39 8.71
C ALA A 227 1.63 -0.82 8.00
N ASN A 228 0.88 -1.57 7.19
CA ASN A 228 1.45 -2.67 6.40
C ASN A 228 2.42 -2.16 5.32
N ARG A 229 2.09 -1.06 4.62
CA ARG A 229 3.00 -0.42 3.64
C ARG A 229 4.31 0.04 4.26
N LEU A 230 4.29 0.42 5.53
CA LEU A 230 5.45 0.94 6.24
C LEU A 230 6.44 -0.16 6.63
N VAL A 231 6.00 -1.40 6.87
CA VAL A 231 6.86 -2.47 7.41
C VAL A 231 7.27 -3.53 6.39
N GLN A 232 6.58 -3.62 5.24
CA GLN A 232 6.87 -4.60 4.20
C GLN A 232 6.44 -4.12 2.81
N PRO A 233 7.02 -4.67 1.72
CA PRO A 233 6.47 -4.51 0.39
C PRO A 233 5.01 -4.95 0.38
N PHE A 234 4.12 -4.06 -0.05
CA PHE A 234 2.67 -4.25 0.06
C PHE A 234 2.01 -4.00 -1.29
N GLY A 235 1.23 -4.99 -1.74
CA GLY A 235 0.41 -4.89 -2.95
C GLY A 235 -0.97 -4.32 -2.64
N ASP A 236 -2.00 -5.16 -2.81
CA ASP A 236 -3.38 -4.81 -2.49
C ASP A 236 -3.77 -5.25 -1.07
N SER A 237 -4.70 -4.52 -0.47
CA SER A 237 -5.23 -4.85 0.86
C SER A 237 -6.03 -6.14 0.83
N THR A 238 -5.75 -7.05 1.76
CA THR A 238 -6.60 -8.22 2.06
C THR A 238 -7.40 -8.01 3.35
N CYS A 239 -7.57 -6.76 3.77
CA CYS A 239 -8.30 -6.42 4.98
C CYS A 239 -9.77 -6.84 4.89
N ASN A 240 -10.29 -7.38 5.99
CA ASN A 240 -11.72 -7.62 6.13
C ASN A 240 -12.37 -6.41 6.81
N THR A 241 -13.12 -5.63 6.03
CA THR A 241 -13.81 -4.41 6.51
C THR A 241 -14.92 -4.69 7.52
N ASP A 242 -15.45 -5.90 7.58
CA ASP A 242 -16.49 -6.27 8.52
C ASP A 242 -15.90 -6.65 9.89
N VAL A 243 -14.64 -7.11 9.88
CA VAL A 243 -13.95 -7.58 11.09
C VAL A 243 -13.15 -6.47 11.74
N ILE A 244 -12.41 -5.64 10.97
CA ILE A 244 -11.42 -4.70 11.53
C ILE A 244 -12.00 -3.73 12.57
N ALA A 245 -13.24 -3.27 12.38
CA ALA A 245 -13.93 -2.38 13.31
C ALA A 245 -14.27 -3.03 14.68
N THR A 246 -14.20 -4.36 14.78
CA THR A 246 -14.45 -5.11 16.02
C THR A 246 -13.16 -5.49 16.75
N LEU A 247 -12.02 -5.39 16.07
CA LEU A 247 -10.72 -5.76 16.62
C LEU A 247 -10.22 -4.67 17.57
N THR A 248 -9.71 -5.09 18.73
CA THR A 248 -9.03 -4.21 19.70
C THR A 248 -7.51 -4.32 19.62
N SER A 249 -6.99 -5.21 18.78
CA SER A 249 -5.56 -5.45 18.56
C SER A 249 -5.32 -6.12 17.20
N ALA A 250 -4.05 -6.26 16.82
CA ALA A 250 -3.59 -6.93 15.62
C ALA A 250 -4.08 -8.38 15.55
N GLN A 251 -4.66 -8.76 14.42
CA GLN A 251 -4.92 -10.15 14.06
C GLN A 251 -3.84 -10.62 13.07
N GLY A 252 -2.77 -11.19 13.63
CA GLY A 252 -1.57 -11.60 12.90
C GLY A 252 -0.30 -11.14 13.63
N ARG A 253 0.86 -11.30 13.00
CA ARG A 253 2.12 -10.76 13.52
C ARG A 253 2.88 -10.10 12.38
N ILE A 254 3.44 -8.93 12.67
CA ILE A 254 4.42 -8.31 11.79
C ILE A 254 5.69 -9.14 11.94
N SER A 255 6.11 -9.79 10.86
CA SER A 255 7.41 -10.45 10.82
C SER A 255 8.46 -9.36 10.84
N SER A 256 9.09 -9.11 11.98
CA SER A 256 10.28 -8.26 12.02
C SER A 256 11.30 -8.88 11.06
N SER A 257 11.62 -8.20 9.96
CA SER A 257 12.79 -8.57 9.16
C SER A 257 14.00 -8.35 10.05
N GLY A 258 14.41 -9.40 10.78
CA GLY A 258 15.56 -9.34 11.66
C GLY A 258 16.76 -8.87 10.84
N ASN A 259 17.41 -7.82 11.32
CA ASN A 259 18.78 -7.51 10.91
C ASN A 259 19.63 -8.74 11.23
N THR A 260 19.86 -9.58 10.23
CA THR A 260 20.99 -10.49 10.25
C THR A 260 22.22 -9.63 9.99
N ASN A 261 23.06 -9.48 11.04
CA ASN A 261 24.42 -8.95 10.94
C ASN A 261 25.24 -9.66 9.86
#